data_AF-A0AAV5VXH0-F1
#
_entry.id   AF-A0AAV5VXH0-F1
#
_cell.length_a   1.000
_cell.length_b   1.000
_cell.length_c   1.000
_cell.angle_alpha   90.00
_cell.angle_beta   90.00
_cell.angle_gamma   90.00
#
_symmetry.space_group_name_H-M   'P 1'
#
loop_
_entity.id
_entity.type
_entity.pdbx_description
1 polymer ?
#
loop_
_entity_poly.entity_id
_entity_poly.type
_entity_poly.pdbx_seq_one_letter_code
_entity_poly.pdbx_strand_id
1 'polypeptide(L)'
;SDNFPLSEQHLKQLCAFIGVSSLLVSLLCLYLLAKMRKLLADNIFIIMFLLQIIYSLQNIHYTIVFVPFLYASLGGGYCIGIACHEDFIQFWDLYVFFIVNLSGLFILLLFFRHQNLMRGNSSFKLNPRATTTVSFLIIIGINVVPIRYTISNL
;
A
#
# COMPACT_ATOMS: atom_id res chain seq x y z
N SER A 1 11.34 -19.16 -32.82
CA SER A 1 10.75 -17.87 -32.40
C SER A 1 11.05 -17.74 -30.92
N ASP A 2 12.31 -17.46 -30.60
CA ASP A 2 12.92 -17.80 -29.31
C ASP A 2 13.63 -16.58 -28.71
N ASN A 3 12.87 -15.58 -28.29
CA ASN A 3 13.40 -14.40 -27.64
C ASN A 3 12.58 -14.06 -26.40
N PHE A 4 12.65 -14.93 -25.38
CA PHE A 4 12.28 -14.58 -24.01
C PHE A 4 13.57 -14.43 -23.20
N PRO A 5 14.03 -13.20 -22.88
CA PRO A 5 15.44 -12.96 -22.57
C PRO A 5 15.86 -13.13 -21.10
N LEU A 6 15.05 -13.71 -20.22
CA LEU A 6 15.47 -14.04 -18.85
C LEU A 6 14.84 -15.34 -18.37
N SER A 7 15.67 -16.26 -17.87
CA SER A 7 15.20 -17.45 -17.15
C SER A 7 14.48 -17.02 -15.87
N GLU A 8 13.36 -17.67 -15.53
CA GLU A 8 12.53 -17.38 -14.35
C GLU A 8 13.34 -17.28 -13.05
N GLN A 9 14.43 -18.02 -12.94
CA GLN A 9 15.32 -17.99 -11.78
C GLN A 9 16.02 -16.64 -11.63
N HIS A 10 16.45 -16.02 -12.72
CA HIS A 10 17.05 -14.68 -12.69
C HIS A 10 16.01 -13.63 -12.31
N LEU A 11 14.78 -13.81 -12.77
CA LEU A 11 13.67 -12.92 -12.45
C LEU A 11 13.30 -13.00 -10.96
N LYS A 12 13.23 -14.20 -10.39
CA LYS A 12 13.06 -14.43 -8.95
C LYS A 12 14.14 -13.71 -8.14
N GLN A 13 15.40 -13.88 -8.51
CA GLN A 13 16.52 -13.27 -7.81
C GLN A 13 16.49 -11.75 -7.89
N LEU A 14 16.17 -11.19 -9.06
CA LEU A 14 16.04 -9.75 -9.24
C LEU A 14 14.91 -9.17 -8.38
N CYS A 15 13.72 -9.78 -8.41
CA CYS A 15 12.58 -9.35 -7.60
C CYS A 15 12.87 -9.45 -6.10
N ALA A 16 13.50 -10.53 -5.65
CA ALA A 16 13.91 -10.70 -4.26
C ALA A 16 14.94 -9.64 -3.84
N PHE A 17 15.93 -9.34 -4.69
CA PHE A 17 16.93 -8.31 -4.41
C PHE A 17 16.27 -6.92 -4.27
N ILE A 18 15.43 -6.53 -5.23
CA ILE A 18 14.66 -5.28 -5.17
C ILE A 18 13.81 -5.22 -3.91
N GLY A 19 13.12 -6.32 -3.60
CA GLY A 19 12.27 -6.46 -2.41
C GLY A 19 13.01 -6.23 -1.11
N VAL A 20 14.14 -6.92 -0.93
CA VAL A 20 14.98 -6.82 0.26
C VAL A 20 15.57 -5.42 0.39
N SER A 21 16.12 -4.84 -0.70
CA SER A 21 16.64 -3.48 -0.68
C SER A 21 15.55 -2.46 -0.31
N SER A 22 14.37 -2.58 -0.91
CA SER A 22 13.22 -1.71 -0.62
C SER A 22 12.72 -1.88 0.82
N LEU A 23 12.77 -3.10 1.38
CA LEU A 23 12.39 -3.37 2.76
C LEU A 23 13.36 -2.71 3.74
N LEU A 24 14.67 -2.79 3.49
CA LEU A 24 15.69 -2.13 4.32
C LEU A 24 15.47 -0.61 4.34
N VAL A 25 15.23 0.00 3.17
CA VAL A 25 14.90 1.43 3.08
C VAL A 25 13.61 1.74 3.84
N SER A 26 12.59 0.90 3.70
CA SER A 26 11.29 1.08 4.37
C SER A 26 11.40 1.00 5.90
N LEU A 27 12.22 0.07 6.42
CA LEU A 27 12.50 -0.05 7.85
C LEU A 27 13.30 1.14 8.37
N LEU A 28 14.28 1.63 7.60
CA LEU A 28 14.99 2.85 7.94
C LEU A 28 14.05 4.06 7.98
N CYS A 29 13.15 4.20 6.99
CA CYS A 29 12.12 5.23 6.98
C CYS A 29 11.20 5.14 8.20
N LEU A 30 10.76 3.94 8.58
CA LEU A 30 9.93 3.71 9.76
C LEU A 30 10.65 4.12 11.05
N TYR A 31 11.93 3.74 11.17
CA TYR A 31 12.79 4.14 12.29
C TYR A 31 12.95 5.66 12.38
N LEU A 32 13.27 6.31 11.26
CA LEU A 32 13.43 7.77 11.19
C LEU A 32 12.12 8.49 11.51
N LEU A 33 10.99 7.99 11.00
CA LEU A 33 9.67 8.54 11.29
C LEU A 33 9.36 8.46 12.78
N ALA A 34 9.59 7.30 13.41
CA ALA A 34 9.41 7.12 14.85
C ALA A 34 10.30 8.08 15.66
N LYS A 35 11.57 8.26 15.23
CA LYS A 35 12.51 9.19 15.86
C LYS A 35 12.08 10.66 15.71
N MET A 36 11.51 11.02 14.56
CA MET A 36 11.04 12.38 14.26
C MET A 36 9.61 12.66 14.72
N ARG A 37 8.96 11.75 15.46
CA ARG A 37 7.58 11.91 15.94
C ARG A 37 7.29 13.28 16.56
N LYS A 38 8.23 13.83 17.35
CA LYS A 38 8.07 15.12 18.04
C LYS A 38 7.95 16.33 17.10
N LEU A 39 8.34 16.20 15.83
CA LEU A 39 8.30 17.28 14.84
C LEU A 39 7.01 17.27 14.01
N LEU A 40 6.24 16.19 14.05
CA LEU A 40 5.03 16.01 13.24
C LEU A 40 3.79 16.22 14.10
N ALA A 41 2.73 16.77 13.50
CA ALA A 41 1.41 16.76 14.11
C ALA A 41 0.93 15.31 14.27
N ASP A 42 0.30 14.99 15.40
CA ASP A 42 -0.08 13.62 15.76
C ASP A 42 -0.90 12.90 14.67
N ASN A 43 -1.90 13.59 14.10
CA ASN A 43 -2.73 13.01 13.04
C ASN A 43 -1.92 12.67 11.78
N ILE A 44 -0.94 13.51 11.41
CA ILE A 44 -0.06 13.25 10.27
C ILE A 44 0.89 12.10 10.60
N PHE A 45 1.46 12.09 11.81
CA PHE A 45 2.35 11.03 12.26
C PHE A 45 1.66 9.66 12.22
N ILE A 46 0.45 9.54 12.77
CA ILE A 46 -0.31 8.28 12.79
C ILE A 46 -0.55 7.76 11.38
N ILE A 47 -1.01 8.62 10.47
CA ILE A 47 -1.29 8.22 9.08
C ILE A 47 0.00 7.85 8.34
N MET A 48 1.08 8.65 8.47
CA MET A 48 2.36 8.32 7.86
C MET A 48 2.94 7.01 8.40
N PHE A 49 2.80 6.76 9.70
CA PHE A 49 3.30 5.56 10.34
C PHE A 49 2.55 4.32 9.85
N LEU A 50 1.22 4.40 9.81
CA LEU A 50 0.38 3.34 9.26
C LEU A 50 0.66 3.10 7.77
N LEU A 51 0.80 4.17 6.97
CA LEU A 51 1.15 4.08 5.55
C LEU A 51 2.48 3.32 5.36
N GLN A 52 3.50 3.63 6.17
CA GLN A 52 4.81 2.98 6.09
C GLN A 52 4.76 1.49 6.49
N ILE A 53 3.95 1.13 7.50
CA ILE A 53 3.72 -0.26 7.87
C ILE A 53 3.06 -1.02 6.72
N ILE A 54 1.95 -0.50 6.20
CA ILE A 54 1.20 -1.15 5.11
C ILE A 54 2.08 -1.26 3.86
N TYR A 55 2.88 -0.24 3.55
CA TYR A 55 3.81 -0.27 2.41
C TYR A 55 4.87 -1.36 2.60
N SER A 56 5.40 -1.52 3.81
CA SER A 56 6.39 -2.57 4.11
C SER A 56 5.79 -3.96 3.97
N LEU A 57 4.57 -4.17 4.47
CA LEU A 57 3.82 -5.43 4.32
C LEU A 57 3.52 -5.74 2.86
N GLN A 58 3.05 -4.74 2.11
CA GLN A 58 2.79 -4.85 0.68
C GLN A 58 4.06 -5.20 -0.09
N ASN A 59 5.18 -4.54 0.22
CA ASN A 59 6.46 -4.82 -0.41
C ASN A 59 6.88 -6.27 -0.18
N ILE A 60 6.80 -6.77 1.07
CA ILE A 60 7.06 -8.19 1.38
C ILE A 60 6.14 -9.11 0.57
N HIS A 61 4.84 -8.79 0.54
CA HIS A 61 3.86 -9.58 -0.17
C HIS A 61 4.16 -9.67 -1.67
N TYR A 62 4.51 -8.56 -2.34
CA TYR A 62 4.68 -8.54 -3.81
C TYR A 62 6.09 -8.80 -4.33
N THR A 63 7.11 -8.73 -3.48
CA THR A 63 8.49 -8.93 -3.92
C THR A 63 9.07 -10.27 -3.48
N ILE A 64 8.45 -10.90 -2.47
CA ILE A 64 8.93 -12.14 -1.88
C ILE A 64 7.84 -13.23 -1.94
N VAL A 65 6.66 -12.95 -1.39
CA VAL A 65 5.63 -13.98 -1.18
C VAL A 65 4.90 -14.34 -2.48
N PHE A 66 4.44 -13.33 -3.21
CA PHE A 66 3.54 -13.46 -4.35
C PHE A 66 3.92 -12.41 -5.41
N VAL A 67 5.00 -12.65 -6.15
CA VAL A 67 5.48 -11.74 -7.20
C VAL A 67 4.59 -11.89 -8.43
N PRO A 68 3.68 -10.93 -8.73
CA PRO A 68 2.77 -11.07 -9.85
C PRO A 68 3.48 -10.62 -11.14
N PHE A 69 3.53 -11.48 -12.14
CA PHE A 69 4.00 -11.14 -13.48
C PHE A 69 2.83 -11.06 -14.45
N LEU A 70 2.52 -9.85 -14.93
CA LEU A 70 1.45 -9.59 -15.89
C LEU A 70 2.00 -9.61 -17.32
N TYR A 71 1.51 -10.54 -18.13
CA TYR A 71 1.80 -10.59 -19.56
C TYR A 71 0.67 -9.92 -20.32
N ALA A 72 0.82 -8.62 -20.55
CA ALA A 72 -0.16 -7.82 -21.31
C ALA A 72 -0.44 -8.41 -22.71
N SER A 73 0.54 -9.09 -23.31
CA SER A 73 0.43 -9.75 -24.61
C SER A 73 -0.37 -11.06 -24.61
N LEU A 74 -0.48 -11.74 -23.47
CA LEU A 74 -1.15 -13.05 -23.35
C LEU A 74 -2.48 -12.96 -22.59
N GLY A 75 -2.91 -11.76 -22.17
CA GLY A 75 -4.16 -11.56 -21.43
C GLY A 75 -4.18 -12.24 -20.06
N GLY A 76 -3.02 -12.66 -19.55
CA GLY A 76 -2.89 -13.43 -18.31
C GLY A 76 -1.66 -13.02 -17.51
N GLY A 77 -1.57 -13.51 -16.28
CA GLY A 77 -0.39 -13.37 -15.45
C GLY A 77 -0.06 -14.68 -14.75
N TYR A 78 1.21 -14.89 -14.46
CA TYR A 78 1.66 -15.97 -13.57
C TYR A 78 2.39 -15.34 -12.39
N CYS A 79 2.44 -16.04 -11.27
CA CYS A 79 3.17 -15.54 -10.11
C CYS A 79 4.45 -16.36 -9.90
N ILE A 80 5.45 -15.66 -9.38
CA ILE A 80 6.82 -16.14 -9.25
C ILE A 80 7.27 -15.90 -7.80
N GLY A 81 6.46 -16.36 -6.85
CA GLY A 81 6.68 -16.18 -5.41
C GLY A 81 6.86 -17.49 -4.65
N ILE A 82 7.27 -17.39 -3.38
CA ILE A 82 7.42 -18.55 -2.48
C ILE A 82 6.08 -19.28 -2.30
N ALA A 83 4.98 -18.53 -2.17
CA ALA A 83 3.65 -19.06 -1.89
C ALA A 83 2.82 -19.31 -3.15
N CYS A 84 3.46 -19.33 -4.33
CA CYS A 84 2.73 -19.31 -5.59
C CYS A 84 2.15 -20.68 -6.04
N HIS A 85 2.33 -21.72 -5.23
CA HIS A 85 1.88 -23.07 -5.55
C HIS A 85 0.48 -23.42 -5.03
N GLU A 86 -0.12 -22.58 -4.19
CA GLU A 86 -1.44 -22.83 -3.59
C GLU A 86 -2.40 -21.66 -3.91
N ASP A 87 -3.59 -22.01 -4.41
CA ASP A 87 -4.80 -21.17 -4.59
C ASP A 87 -4.61 -19.66 -4.82
N PHE A 88 -4.47 -19.30 -6.09
CA PHE A 88 -4.26 -17.93 -6.61
C PHE A 88 -5.28 -16.87 -6.12
N ILE A 89 -6.49 -17.27 -5.72
CA ILE A 89 -7.63 -16.37 -5.45
C ILE A 89 -7.45 -15.59 -4.13
N GLN A 90 -6.96 -16.24 -3.07
CA GLN A 90 -6.83 -15.59 -1.75
C GLN A 90 -5.76 -14.49 -1.73
N PHE A 91 -4.73 -14.60 -2.59
CA PHE A 91 -3.64 -13.63 -2.68
C PHE A 91 -4.03 -12.35 -3.43
N TRP A 92 -5.02 -12.41 -4.33
CA TRP A 92 -5.55 -11.24 -5.01
C TRP A 92 -6.38 -10.35 -4.10
N ASP A 93 -7.11 -10.92 -3.15
CA ASP A 93 -7.85 -10.15 -2.15
C ASP A 93 -6.91 -9.30 -1.30
N LEU A 94 -5.81 -9.89 -0.83
CA LEU A 94 -4.74 -9.16 -0.15
C LEU A 94 -4.13 -8.09 -1.05
N TYR A 95 -4.01 -8.37 -2.36
CA TYR A 95 -3.50 -7.38 -3.30
C TYR A 95 -4.37 -6.12 -3.35
N VAL A 96 -5.67 -6.34 -3.56
CA VAL A 96 -6.67 -5.27 -3.63
C VAL A 96 -6.72 -4.53 -2.30
N PHE A 97 -6.70 -5.26 -1.19
CA PHE A 97 -6.68 -4.68 0.16
C PHE A 97 -5.50 -3.72 0.36
N PHE A 98 -4.27 -4.12 0.03
CA PHE A 98 -3.09 -3.28 0.21
C PHE A 98 -3.11 -2.04 -0.67
N ILE A 99 -3.39 -2.19 -1.97
CA ILE A 99 -3.40 -1.07 -2.92
C ILE A 99 -4.44 -0.03 -2.54
N VAL A 100 -5.65 -0.47 -2.20
CA VAL A 100 -6.76 0.41 -1.86
C VAL A 100 -6.49 1.12 -0.53
N ASN A 101 -6.00 0.42 0.49
CA ASN A 101 -5.67 1.04 1.78
C ASN A 101 -4.48 2.01 1.69
N LEU A 102 -3.45 1.70 0.90
CA LEU A 102 -2.33 2.64 0.69
C LEU A 102 -2.78 3.91 -0.01
N SER A 103 -3.54 3.77 -1.09
CA SER A 103 -4.12 4.91 -1.82
C SER A 103 -5.00 5.75 -0.89
N GLY A 104 -5.79 5.07 -0.08
CA GLY A 104 -6.68 5.68 0.89
C GLY A 104 -5.97 6.47 2.00
N LEU A 105 -4.94 5.87 2.61
CA LEU A 105 -4.11 6.54 3.60
C LEU A 105 -3.33 7.70 3.01
N PHE A 106 -2.89 7.58 1.75
CA PHE A 106 -2.25 8.69 1.05
C PHE A 106 -3.22 9.87 0.85
N ILE A 107 -4.48 9.61 0.47
CA ILE A 107 -5.52 10.64 0.37
C ILE A 107 -5.76 11.29 1.74
N LEU A 108 -5.87 10.50 2.81
CA LEU A 108 -6.02 11.02 4.18
C LEU A 108 -4.83 11.88 4.60
N LEU A 109 -3.61 11.48 4.24
CA LEU A 109 -2.40 12.24 4.52
C LEU A 109 -2.44 13.61 3.82
N LEU A 110 -2.82 13.64 2.54
CA LEU A 110 -3.00 14.89 1.80
C LEU A 110 -4.08 15.76 2.43
N PHE A 111 -5.20 15.16 2.84
CA PHE A 111 -6.28 15.85 3.53
C PHE A 111 -5.81 16.48 4.85
N PHE A 112 -5.15 15.73 5.74
CA PHE A 112 -4.65 16.27 7.00
C PHE A 112 -3.58 17.34 6.80
N ARG A 113 -2.68 17.16 5.83
CA ARG A 113 -1.68 18.16 5.48
C ARG A 113 -2.35 19.44 4.97
N HIS A 114 -3.36 19.32 4.13
CA HIS A 114 -4.14 20.45 3.64
C HIS A 114 -4.82 21.19 4.81
N GLN A 115 -5.54 20.48 5.69
CA GLN A 115 -6.21 21.08 6.85
C GLN A 115 -5.23 21.79 7.81
N ASN A 116 -4.02 21.27 7.98
CA ASN A 116 -2.98 21.91 8.81
C ASN A 116 -2.39 23.17 8.17
N LEU A 117 -2.28 23.24 6.84
CA LEU A 117 -1.78 24.42 6.12
C LEU A 117 -2.81 25.55 6.06
N MET A 118 -4.09 25.24 6.23
CA MET A 118 -5.17 26.22 6.12
C MET A 118 -5.21 27.18 7.32
N ARG A 119 -5.35 28.47 7.00
CA ARG A 119 -5.51 29.54 8.01
C ARG A 119 -6.81 29.36 8.79
N GLY A 120 -6.79 29.77 10.06
CA GLY A 120 -7.93 29.63 10.99
C GLY A 120 -9.27 30.15 10.47
N ASN A 121 -9.25 31.22 9.69
CA ASN A 121 -10.46 31.89 9.18
C ASN A 121 -10.87 31.42 7.78
N SER A 122 -10.23 30.38 7.21
CA SER A 122 -10.61 29.88 5.90
C SER A 122 -11.94 29.13 5.95
N SER A 123 -12.83 29.38 5.00
CA SER A 123 -14.10 28.67 4.84
C SER A 123 -13.94 27.17 4.61
N PHE A 124 -12.79 26.73 4.10
CA PHE A 124 -12.48 25.33 3.82
C PHE A 124 -11.78 24.63 4.99
N LYS A 125 -11.44 25.35 6.07
CA LYS A 125 -10.87 24.74 7.27
C LYS A 125 -11.99 24.10 8.09
N LEU A 126 -11.89 22.79 8.24
CA LEU A 126 -12.87 22.03 9.01
C LEU A 126 -12.55 22.11 10.50
N ASN A 127 -13.61 22.15 11.30
CA ASN A 127 -13.47 22.00 12.74
C ASN A 127 -13.05 20.55 13.07
N PRO A 128 -12.47 20.29 14.26
CA PRO A 128 -11.95 18.97 14.60
C PRO A 128 -12.99 17.84 14.44
N ARG A 129 -14.26 18.10 14.79
CA ARG A 129 -15.35 17.12 14.65
C ARG A 129 -15.61 16.76 13.19
N ALA A 130 -15.75 17.76 12.32
CA ALA A 130 -15.98 17.56 10.89
C ALA A 130 -14.78 16.88 10.23
N THR A 131 -13.54 17.25 10.61
CA THR A 131 -12.33 16.56 10.15
C THR A 131 -12.37 15.08 10.50
N THR A 132 -12.69 14.73 11.74
CA THR A 132 -12.84 13.32 12.17
C THR A 132 -13.93 12.61 11.37
N THR A 133 -15.11 13.22 11.19
CA THR A 133 -16.21 12.63 10.41
C THR A 133 -15.81 12.37 8.97
N VAL A 134 -15.19 13.33 8.29
CA VAL A 134 -14.72 13.17 6.91
C VAL A 134 -13.67 12.07 6.81
N SER A 135 -12.72 12.02 7.75
CA SER A 135 -11.72 10.94 7.79
C SER A 135 -12.35 9.56 7.95
N PHE A 136 -13.36 9.40 8.82
CA PHE A 136 -14.10 8.14 8.95
C PHE A 136 -14.83 7.76 7.66
N LEU A 137 -15.52 8.70 7.02
CA LEU A 137 -16.21 8.46 5.75
C LEU A 137 -15.25 8.02 4.65
N ILE A 138 -14.06 8.65 4.58
CA ILE A 138 -13.01 8.25 3.65
C ILE A 138 -12.57 6.82 3.93
N ILE A 139 -12.23 6.46 5.17
CA ILE A 139 -11.80 5.10 5.54
C ILE A 139 -12.85 4.05 5.18
N ILE A 140 -14.12 4.32 5.50
CA ILE A 140 -15.24 3.42 5.16
C ILE A 140 -15.33 3.28 3.64
N GLY A 141 -15.38 4.39 2.90
CA GLY A 141 -15.50 4.38 1.45
C GLY A 141 -14.36 3.63 0.74
N ILE A 142 -13.13 3.80 1.22
CA ILE A 142 -11.96 3.07 0.74
C ILE A 142 -12.15 1.56 0.96
N ASN A 143 -12.57 1.14 2.14
CA ASN A 143 -12.67 -0.28 2.49
C ASN A 143 -13.90 -1.00 1.90
N VAL A 144 -14.87 -0.28 1.34
CA VAL A 144 -15.99 -0.91 0.60
C VAL A 144 -15.48 -1.73 -0.59
N VAL A 145 -14.43 -1.26 -1.28
CA VAL A 145 -13.88 -1.94 -2.46
C VAL A 145 -13.32 -3.33 -2.13
N PRO A 146 -12.35 -3.48 -1.20
CA PRO A 146 -11.82 -4.79 -0.85
C PRO A 146 -12.89 -5.70 -0.24
N ILE A 147 -13.81 -5.17 0.59
CA ILE A 147 -14.93 -5.97 1.14
C ILE A 147 -15.79 -6.57 0.03
N ARG A 148 -16.21 -5.74 -0.94
CA ARG A 148 -17.05 -6.19 -2.05
C ARG A 148 -16.30 -7.20 -2.93
N TYR A 149 -15.00 -6.99 -3.13
CA TYR A 149 -14.15 -7.88 -3.91
C TYR A 149 -14.07 -9.27 -3.24
N THR A 150 -13.75 -9.33 -1.95
CA THR A 150 -13.71 -10.59 -1.19
C THR A 150 -15.05 -11.31 -1.18
N ILE A 151 -16.18 -10.61 -0.98
CA ILE A 151 -17.52 -11.23 -1.02
C ILE A 151 -17.84 -11.82 -2.40
N SER A 152 -17.37 -11.20 -3.49
CA SER A 152 -17.67 -11.66 -4.86
C SER A 152 -16.82 -12.86 -5.28
N ASN A 153 -15.71 -13.13 -4.58
CA ASN A 153 -14.77 -14.21 -4.86
C ASN A 153 -14.85 -15.38 -3.85
N LEU A 154 -15.79 -15.29 -2.89
CA LEU A 154 -16.19 -16.36 -1.95
C LEU A 154 -17.21 -17.29 -2.60
#